data_AF-A0A0B1S175-F1
#
_entry.id   AF-A0A0B1S175-F1
#
_cell.length_a   1.000
_cell.length_b   1.000
_cell.length_c   1.000
_cell.angle_alpha   90.00
_cell.angle_beta   90.00
_cell.angle_gamma   90.00
#
_symmetry.space_group_name_H-M   'P 1'
#
loop_
_entity.id
_entity.type
_entity.pdbx_description
1 polymer ?
#
loop_
_entity_poly.entity_id
_entity_poly.type
_entity_poly.pdbx_seq_one_letter_code
_entity_poly.pdbx_strand_id
1 'polypeptide(L)'
;GETIDIAVGNCLDRFARVVKLPNDPSPGYNIEQAAKKGSRLLELPYNVKGMDVAFSGILSLIESKAAQLLSSGEYTVEDLCFSLQETVFAMLVEITERAMAHTGSKELLVVGGVGCNKRLQEMAECMCAERGAHLFATDERFCIDNGAMIAQAGYLMHKAGLKCELEKSTITQRYRTDQVNVCWRTQ
;
A
#
# COMPACT_ATOMS: atom_id res chain seq x y z
N GLY A 1 2.91 1.28 -12.50
CA GLY A 1 2.64 2.36 -11.55
C GLY A 1 3.31 2.02 -10.26
N GLU A 2 4.20 2.87 -9.79
CA GLU A 2 4.94 2.69 -8.54
C GLU A 2 5.04 4.01 -7.76
N THR A 3 5.62 3.97 -6.56
CA THR A 3 5.94 5.21 -5.85
C THR A 3 7.18 5.84 -6.46
N ILE A 4 7.18 7.17 -6.61
CA ILE A 4 8.36 7.92 -7.06
C ILE A 4 9.24 8.41 -5.90
N ASP A 5 8.81 8.21 -4.65
CA ASP A 5 9.56 8.63 -3.47
C ASP A 5 9.67 7.55 -2.38
N ILE A 6 8.70 7.46 -1.47
CA ILE A 6 8.69 6.54 -0.34
C ILE A 6 7.51 5.57 -0.49
N ALA A 7 7.63 4.39 0.10
CA ALA A 7 6.50 3.47 0.16
C ALA A 7 5.40 3.98 1.10
N VAL A 8 4.15 3.60 0.81
CA VAL A 8 2.99 3.96 1.64
C VAL A 8 3.15 3.49 3.09
N GLY A 9 3.69 2.31 3.34
CA GLY A 9 3.94 1.82 4.71
C GLY A 9 4.87 2.74 5.49
N ASN A 10 5.97 3.20 4.87
CA ASN A 10 6.88 4.17 5.50
C ASN A 10 6.23 5.55 5.70
N CYS A 11 5.32 5.95 4.82
CA CYS A 11 4.50 7.15 5.02
C CYS A 11 3.64 7.02 6.29
N LEU A 12 2.92 5.91 6.45
CA LEU A 12 2.11 5.64 7.64
C LEU A 12 2.96 5.60 8.92
N ASP A 13 4.11 4.92 8.89
CA ASP A 13 5.01 4.81 10.04
C ASP A 13 5.56 6.18 10.48
N ARG A 14 5.99 7.01 9.53
CA ARG A 14 6.48 8.36 9.83
C ARG A 14 5.35 9.26 10.33
N PHE A 15 4.18 9.18 9.72
CA PHE A 15 3.00 9.90 10.17
C PHE A 15 2.66 9.57 11.63
N ALA A 16 2.59 8.28 11.99
CA ALA A 16 2.28 7.84 13.34
C ALA A 16 3.24 8.45 14.38
N ARG A 17 4.53 8.54 14.05
CA ARG A 17 5.52 9.20 14.92
C ARG A 17 5.25 10.69 15.12
N VAL A 18 4.86 11.40 14.06
CA VAL A 18 4.56 12.84 14.13
C VAL A 18 3.36 13.11 15.05
N VAL A 19 2.30 12.30 14.93
CA VAL A 19 1.10 12.44 15.76
C VAL A 19 1.19 11.70 17.11
N LYS A 20 2.35 11.13 17.43
CA LYS A 20 2.63 10.40 18.68
C LYS A 20 1.70 9.20 18.92
N LEU A 21 1.29 8.53 17.85
CA LEU A 21 0.58 7.25 17.96
C LEU A 21 1.54 6.13 18.39
N PRO A 22 1.08 5.15 19.20
CA PRO A 22 1.91 4.03 19.61
C PRO A 22 2.26 3.13 18.41
N ASN A 23 3.40 2.46 18.50
CA ASN A 23 3.84 1.50 17.49
C ASN A 23 3.26 0.09 17.72
N ASP A 24 2.81 -0.24 18.93
CA ASP A 24 2.24 -1.55 19.26
C ASP A 24 0.71 -1.52 19.08
N PRO A 25 0.08 -2.48 18.37
CA PRO A 25 0.67 -3.64 17.68
C PRO A 25 1.33 -3.32 16.33
N SER A 26 0.87 -2.28 15.62
CA SER A 26 1.58 -1.68 14.49
C SER A 26 1.10 -0.24 14.26
N PRO A 27 1.95 0.64 13.68
CA PRO A 27 1.54 2.01 13.34
C PRO A 27 0.32 2.04 12.40
N GLY A 28 0.32 1.20 11.36
CA GLY A 28 -0.79 1.10 10.41
C GLY A 28 -2.11 0.70 11.07
N TYR A 29 -2.09 -0.27 11.98
CA TYR A 29 -3.26 -0.69 12.75
C TYR A 29 -3.79 0.44 13.65
N ASN A 30 -2.91 1.15 14.34
CA ASN A 30 -3.31 2.23 15.24
C ASN A 30 -3.87 3.44 14.49
N ILE A 31 -3.30 3.77 13.31
CA ILE A 31 -3.88 4.76 12.40
C ILE A 31 -5.28 4.33 11.98
N GLU A 32 -5.49 3.06 11.63
CA GLU A 32 -6.80 2.54 11.25
C GLU A 32 -7.83 2.62 12.38
N GLN A 33 -7.47 2.29 13.62
CA GLN A 33 -8.40 2.42 14.73
C GLN A 33 -8.71 3.88 15.07
N ALA A 34 -7.73 4.78 14.95
CA ALA A 34 -7.93 6.21 15.16
C ALA A 34 -8.79 6.84 14.05
N ALA A 35 -8.55 6.47 12.79
CA ALA A 35 -9.28 6.98 11.62
C ALA A 35 -10.79 6.72 11.72
N LYS A 36 -11.21 5.58 12.29
CA LYS A 36 -12.64 5.25 12.52
C LYS A 36 -13.39 6.25 13.40
N LYS A 37 -12.65 7.03 14.21
CA LYS A 37 -13.21 8.03 15.12
C LYS A 37 -13.07 9.46 14.56
N GLY A 38 -12.33 9.63 13.47
CA GLY A 38 -12.20 10.90 12.77
C GLY A 38 -13.49 11.21 12.01
N SER A 39 -13.80 12.49 11.90
CA SER A 39 -15.00 12.97 11.20
C SER A 39 -14.71 14.15 10.28
N ARG A 40 -13.57 14.82 10.47
CA ARG A 40 -13.20 16.02 9.72
C ARG A 40 -12.07 15.72 8.75
N LEU A 41 -12.31 16.00 7.47
CA LEU A 41 -11.30 15.88 6.41
C LEU A 41 -10.42 17.13 6.38
N LEU A 42 -9.12 16.95 6.58
CA LEU A 42 -8.08 17.92 6.25
C LEU A 42 -7.64 17.68 4.80
N GLU A 43 -7.64 18.72 3.98
CA GLU A 43 -7.11 18.62 2.62
C GLU A 43 -5.60 18.39 2.65
N LEU A 44 -5.19 17.21 2.17
CA LEU A 44 -3.79 16.82 2.02
C LEU A 44 -3.38 16.87 0.54
N PRO A 45 -2.09 17.10 0.23
CA PRO A 45 -1.60 17.09 -1.14
C PRO A 45 -1.91 15.77 -1.87
N TYR A 46 -2.68 15.85 -2.95
CA TYR A 46 -3.05 14.71 -3.77
C TYR A 46 -2.09 14.55 -4.96
N ASN A 47 -1.03 13.74 -4.78
CA ASN A 47 0.10 13.68 -5.71
C ASN A 47 0.10 12.40 -6.57
N VAL A 48 -0.86 12.30 -7.50
CA VAL A 48 -0.89 11.24 -8.53
C VAL A 48 -0.34 11.79 -9.85
N LYS A 49 0.59 11.05 -10.48
CA LYS A 49 1.14 11.37 -11.81
C LYS A 49 1.04 10.15 -12.71
N GLY A 50 0.05 10.13 -13.61
CA GLY A 50 -0.19 8.97 -14.46
C GLY A 50 -0.60 7.75 -13.63
N MET A 51 0.22 6.70 -13.60
CA MET A 51 -0.02 5.53 -12.73
C MET A 51 0.88 5.52 -11.50
N ASP A 52 1.62 6.60 -11.25
CA ASP A 52 2.59 6.70 -10.17
C ASP A 52 2.09 7.66 -9.06
N VAL A 53 2.60 7.44 -7.84
CA VAL A 53 2.21 8.19 -6.63
C VAL A 53 3.42 8.75 -5.89
N ALA A 54 3.21 9.85 -5.16
CA ALA A 54 4.23 10.42 -4.26
C ALA A 54 3.62 10.78 -2.90
N PHE A 55 4.27 10.40 -1.80
CA PHE A 55 3.74 10.60 -0.45
C PHE A 55 4.53 11.62 0.37
N SER A 56 5.73 12.04 -0.05
CA SER A 56 6.58 12.95 0.73
C SER A 56 5.93 14.30 0.96
N GLY A 57 5.17 14.82 0.00
CA GLY A 57 4.45 16.09 0.14
C GLY A 57 3.41 16.06 1.27
N ILE A 58 2.74 14.91 1.46
CA ILE A 58 1.80 14.70 2.56
C ILE A 58 2.55 14.72 3.90
N LEU A 59 3.65 13.98 3.99
CA LEU A 59 4.47 13.96 5.21
C LEU A 59 5.02 15.34 5.57
N SER A 60 5.57 16.08 4.61
CA SER A 60 6.11 17.42 4.87
C SER A 60 5.04 18.39 5.38
N LEU A 61 3.81 18.31 4.85
CA LEU A 61 2.70 19.10 5.36
C LEU A 61 2.35 18.73 6.80
N ILE A 62 2.21 17.43 7.08
CA ILE A 62 1.88 16.93 8.42
C ILE A 62 2.98 17.29 9.43
N GLU A 63 4.25 17.08 9.08
CA GLU A 63 5.40 17.45 9.92
C GLU A 63 5.41 18.96 10.22
N SER A 64 5.05 19.80 9.25
CA SER A 64 5.01 21.25 9.44
C SER A 64 3.80 21.75 10.21
N LYS A 65 2.61 21.14 10.06
CA LYS A 65 1.34 21.71 10.54
C LYS A 65 0.68 20.94 11.68
N ALA A 66 0.99 19.67 11.90
CA ALA A 66 0.27 18.83 12.86
C ALA A 66 0.25 19.44 14.26
N ALA A 67 1.39 19.93 14.76
CA ALA A 67 1.46 20.54 16.09
C ALA A 67 0.53 21.77 16.22
N GLN A 68 0.45 22.60 15.18
CA GLN A 68 -0.43 23.77 15.16
C GLN A 68 -1.90 23.35 15.08
N LEU A 69 -2.25 22.42 14.20
CA LEU A 69 -3.62 21.92 14.02
C LEU A 69 -4.15 21.28 15.30
N LEU A 70 -3.33 20.45 15.96
CA LEU A 70 -3.70 19.79 17.22
C LEU A 70 -3.81 20.78 18.39
N SER A 71 -2.89 21.75 18.50
CA SER A 71 -2.93 22.75 19.59
C SER A 71 -4.05 23.78 19.44
N SER A 72 -4.48 24.07 18.20
CA SER A 72 -5.64 24.92 17.94
C SER A 72 -6.97 24.25 18.34
N GLY A 73 -6.98 22.93 18.50
CA GLY A 73 -8.19 22.14 18.72
C GLY A 73 -9.09 22.02 17.47
N GLU A 74 -8.64 22.53 16.32
CA GLU A 74 -9.40 22.48 15.07
C GLU A 74 -9.51 21.05 14.51
N TYR A 75 -8.46 20.24 14.71
CA TYR A 75 -8.39 18.84 14.31
C TYR A 75 -7.90 17.98 15.46
N THR A 76 -8.43 16.77 15.55
CA THR A 76 -7.96 15.72 16.47
C THR A 76 -6.94 14.81 15.77
N VAL A 77 -6.24 13.95 16.53
CA VAL A 77 -5.34 12.95 15.94
C VAL A 77 -6.16 11.98 15.06
N GLU A 78 -7.36 11.66 15.50
CA GLU A 78 -8.35 10.83 14.80
C GLU A 78 -8.73 11.44 13.45
N ASP A 79 -9.00 12.75 13.39
CA ASP A 79 -9.28 13.45 12.14
C ASP A 79 -8.08 13.45 11.18
N LEU A 80 -6.86 13.62 11.70
CA LEU A 80 -5.66 13.54 10.87
C LEU A 80 -5.43 12.13 10.32
N CYS A 81 -5.68 11.09 11.12
CA CYS A 81 -5.60 9.69 10.68
C CYS A 81 -6.64 9.38 9.61
N PHE A 82 -7.87 9.83 9.80
CA PHE A 82 -8.95 9.73 8.82
C PHE A 82 -8.55 10.40 7.50
N SER A 83 -8.10 11.65 7.57
CA SER A 83 -7.70 12.42 6.38
C SER A 83 -6.55 11.77 5.61
N LEU A 84 -5.56 11.24 6.34
CA LEU A 84 -4.45 10.50 5.75
C LEU A 84 -4.93 9.27 5.00
N GLN A 85 -5.77 8.44 5.62
CA GLN A 85 -6.28 7.22 5.00
C GLN A 85 -7.11 7.52 3.75
N GLU A 86 -8.07 8.43 3.83
CA GLU A 86 -8.91 8.77 2.69
C GLU A 86 -8.07 9.31 1.52
N THR A 87 -7.11 10.20 1.79
CA THR A 87 -6.26 10.77 0.72
C THR A 87 -5.37 9.71 0.10
N VAL A 88 -4.60 9.00 0.93
CA VAL A 88 -3.59 8.03 0.46
C VAL A 88 -4.25 6.84 -0.24
N PHE A 89 -5.33 6.29 0.32
CA PHE A 89 -6.01 5.15 -0.27
C PHE A 89 -6.78 5.53 -1.53
N ALA A 90 -7.36 6.73 -1.61
CA ALA A 90 -7.93 7.22 -2.86
C ALA A 90 -6.86 7.30 -3.95
N MET A 91 -5.65 7.81 -3.65
CA MET A 91 -4.55 7.86 -4.60
C MET A 91 -4.15 6.46 -5.09
N LEU A 92 -4.09 5.48 -4.19
CA LEU A 92 -3.78 4.09 -4.54
C LEU A 92 -4.87 3.47 -5.41
N VAL A 93 -6.15 3.63 -5.03
CA VAL A 93 -7.28 3.10 -5.81
C VAL A 93 -7.33 3.73 -7.19
N GLU A 94 -7.07 5.04 -7.32
CA GLU A 94 -7.02 5.73 -8.61
C GLU A 94 -5.95 5.13 -9.54
N ILE A 95 -4.70 4.96 -9.07
CA ILE A 95 -3.65 4.38 -9.92
C ILE A 95 -3.92 2.90 -10.24
N THR A 96 -4.53 2.17 -9.32
CA THR A 96 -4.94 0.78 -9.53
C THR A 96 -6.01 0.70 -10.60
N GLU A 97 -7.03 1.56 -10.54
CA GLU A 97 -8.08 1.62 -11.55
C GLU A 97 -7.51 1.97 -12.93
N ARG A 98 -6.62 2.97 -13.01
CA ARG A 98 -5.92 3.32 -14.26
C ARG A 98 -5.16 2.12 -14.84
N ALA A 99 -4.44 1.38 -14.00
CA ALA A 99 -3.70 0.19 -14.41
C ALA A 99 -4.63 -0.95 -14.86
N MET A 100 -5.74 -1.19 -14.16
CA MET A 100 -6.74 -2.19 -14.56
C MET A 100 -7.38 -1.84 -15.90
N ALA A 101 -7.73 -0.57 -16.12
CA ALA A 101 -8.24 -0.10 -17.41
C ALA A 101 -7.21 -0.28 -18.54
N HIS A 102 -5.94 0.01 -18.28
CA HIS A 102 -4.87 -0.11 -19.26
C HIS A 102 -4.55 -1.56 -19.62
N THR A 103 -4.60 -2.47 -18.64
CA THR A 103 -4.26 -3.90 -18.83
C THR A 103 -5.45 -4.76 -19.26
N GLY A 104 -6.69 -4.26 -19.10
CA GLY A 104 -7.91 -5.02 -19.31
C GLY A 104 -8.18 -6.07 -18.22
N SER A 105 -7.48 -6.01 -17.08
CA SER A 105 -7.69 -6.96 -15.98
C SER A 105 -9.06 -6.77 -15.32
N LYS A 106 -9.72 -7.90 -15.01
CA LYS A 106 -10.96 -7.96 -14.21
C LYS A 106 -10.73 -8.47 -12.79
N GLU A 107 -9.47 -8.67 -12.42
CA GLU A 107 -9.09 -9.19 -11.12
C GLU A 107 -8.06 -8.24 -10.50
N LEU A 108 -8.31 -7.87 -9.24
CA LEU A 108 -7.39 -7.10 -8.42
C LEU A 108 -6.97 -7.94 -7.22
N LEU A 109 -5.67 -8.15 -7.06
CA LEU A 109 -5.11 -8.77 -5.87
C LEU A 109 -4.43 -7.69 -5.01
N VAL A 110 -4.81 -7.59 -3.74
CA VAL A 110 -4.18 -6.70 -2.77
C VAL A 110 -3.28 -7.50 -1.84
N VAL A 111 -2.00 -7.12 -1.77
CA VAL A 111 -0.94 -7.77 -0.98
C VAL A 111 -0.12 -6.74 -0.20
N GLY A 112 0.76 -7.24 0.68
CA GLY A 112 1.61 -6.42 1.55
C GLY A 112 0.91 -6.03 2.85
N GLY A 113 1.69 -5.66 3.88
CA GLY A 113 1.14 -5.37 5.21
C GLY A 113 0.09 -4.26 5.23
N VAL A 114 0.24 -3.23 4.39
CA VAL A 114 -0.78 -2.16 4.24
C VAL A 114 -2.05 -2.67 3.54
N GLY A 115 -1.93 -3.71 2.71
CA GLY A 115 -3.05 -4.37 2.05
C GLY A 115 -4.04 -5.04 3.01
N CYS A 116 -3.66 -5.26 4.27
CA CYS A 116 -4.54 -5.79 5.32
C CYS A 116 -5.54 -4.75 5.85
N ASN A 117 -5.33 -3.46 5.58
CA ASN A 117 -6.17 -2.37 6.06
C ASN A 117 -7.58 -2.47 5.48
N LYS A 118 -8.60 -2.47 6.34
CA LYS A 118 -9.99 -2.69 5.90
C LYS A 118 -10.53 -1.54 5.08
N ARG A 119 -10.14 -0.30 5.41
CA ARG A 119 -10.57 0.87 4.64
C ARG A 119 -10.04 0.84 3.21
N LEU A 120 -8.77 0.46 3.01
CA LEU A 120 -8.21 0.25 1.67
C LEU A 120 -8.94 -0.87 0.91
N GLN A 121 -9.24 -1.99 1.57
CA GLN A 121 -9.98 -3.10 0.97
C GLN A 121 -11.39 -2.67 0.55
N GLU A 122 -12.11 -1.93 1.40
CA GLU A 122 -13.45 -1.41 1.09
C GLU A 122 -13.45 -0.47 -0.12
N MET A 123 -12.49 0.47 -0.19
CA MET A 123 -12.39 1.39 -1.33
C MET A 123 -12.05 0.66 -2.64
N ALA A 124 -11.15 -0.33 -2.56
CA ALA A 124 -10.80 -1.17 -3.71
C ALA A 124 -11.97 -2.07 -4.13
N GLU A 125 -12.75 -2.59 -3.19
CA GLU A 125 -13.94 -3.41 -3.46
C GLU A 125 -15.02 -2.61 -4.17
N CYS A 126 -15.28 -1.37 -3.72
CA CYS A 126 -16.21 -0.45 -4.39
C CYS A 126 -15.79 -0.20 -5.85
N MET A 127 -14.53 0.17 -6.07
CA MET A 127 -13.98 0.40 -7.42
C MET A 127 -14.08 -0.85 -8.29
N CYS A 128 -13.76 -2.04 -7.75
CA CYS A 128 -13.90 -3.29 -8.49
C CYS A 128 -15.36 -3.60 -8.84
N ALA A 129 -16.29 -3.42 -7.90
CA ALA A 129 -17.72 -3.66 -8.13
C ALA A 129 -18.28 -2.75 -9.22
N GLU A 130 -17.97 -1.46 -9.20
CA GLU A 130 -18.39 -0.49 -10.22
C GLU A 130 -17.88 -0.84 -11.63
N ARG A 131 -16.73 -1.51 -11.71
CA ARG A 131 -16.12 -1.96 -12.97
C ARG A 131 -16.55 -3.35 -13.42
N GLY A 132 -17.30 -4.09 -12.60
CA GLY A 132 -17.58 -5.51 -12.84
C GLY A 132 -16.32 -6.38 -12.76
N ALA A 133 -15.41 -6.05 -11.85
CA ALA A 133 -14.18 -6.77 -11.53
C ALA A 133 -14.27 -7.44 -10.14
N HIS A 134 -13.33 -8.33 -9.84
CA HIS A 134 -13.25 -9.06 -8.57
C HIS A 134 -12.04 -8.62 -7.75
N LEU A 135 -12.28 -8.29 -6.47
CA LEU A 135 -11.23 -8.06 -5.49
C LEU A 135 -10.87 -9.38 -4.80
N PHE A 136 -9.57 -9.66 -4.74
CA PHE A 136 -8.97 -10.68 -3.92
C PHE A 136 -8.12 -9.99 -2.84
N ALA A 137 -8.68 -9.84 -1.66
CA ALA A 137 -7.94 -9.36 -0.49
C ALA A 137 -7.41 -10.56 0.29
N THR A 138 -6.10 -10.58 0.55
CA THR A 138 -5.47 -11.74 1.21
C THR A 138 -5.46 -11.58 2.73
N ASP A 139 -5.60 -12.69 3.46
CA ASP A 139 -5.46 -12.77 4.91
C ASP A 139 -4.07 -12.29 5.37
N GLU A 140 -4.01 -11.66 6.56
CA GLU A 140 -2.77 -11.10 7.14
C GLU A 140 -1.60 -12.09 7.10
N ARG A 141 -1.86 -13.38 7.34
CA ARG A 141 -0.85 -14.45 7.37
C ARG A 141 -0.08 -14.60 6.05
N PHE A 142 -0.67 -14.20 4.93
CA PHE A 142 -0.08 -14.29 3.60
C PHE A 142 0.30 -12.93 3.02
N CYS A 143 -0.19 -11.83 3.60
CA CYS A 143 0.12 -10.45 3.18
C CYS A 143 1.45 -9.94 3.73
N ILE A 144 1.86 -10.39 4.93
CA ILE A 144 3.15 -10.01 5.53
C ILE A 144 4.30 -10.83 4.94
N ASP A 145 5.52 -10.29 4.98
CA ASP A 145 6.70 -10.99 4.49
C ASP A 145 6.89 -12.33 5.21
N ASN A 146 6.85 -13.42 4.45
CA ASN A 146 6.91 -14.78 4.98
C ASN A 146 7.74 -15.71 4.09
N GLY A 147 8.26 -16.79 4.67
CA GLY A 147 9.03 -17.78 3.91
C GLY A 147 8.19 -18.61 2.94
N ALA A 148 6.87 -18.71 3.15
CA ALA A 148 5.99 -19.53 2.33
C ALA A 148 5.80 -18.95 0.93
N MET A 149 5.70 -17.62 0.77
CA MET A 149 5.64 -16.98 -0.56
C MET A 149 6.94 -17.21 -1.36
N ILE A 150 8.09 -17.20 -0.69
CA ILE A 150 9.38 -17.49 -1.33
C ILE A 150 9.45 -18.96 -1.75
N ALA A 151 9.06 -19.88 -0.86
CA ALA A 151 9.01 -21.31 -1.14
C ALA A 151 8.06 -21.63 -2.31
N GLN A 152 6.89 -21.00 -2.35
CA GLN A 152 5.90 -21.19 -3.41
C GLN A 152 6.42 -20.69 -4.77
N ALA A 153 6.98 -19.48 -4.82
CA ALA A 153 7.57 -18.95 -6.05
C ALA A 153 8.73 -19.83 -6.54
N GLY A 154 9.63 -20.24 -5.63
CA GLY A 154 10.75 -21.14 -5.94
C GLY A 154 10.29 -22.51 -6.44
N TYR A 155 9.23 -23.07 -5.84
CA TYR A 155 8.62 -24.32 -6.30
C TYR A 155 8.05 -24.20 -7.72
N LEU A 156 7.31 -23.12 -8.01
CA LEU A 156 6.76 -22.87 -9.35
C LEU A 156 7.87 -22.71 -10.40
N MET A 157 8.90 -21.93 -10.09
CA MET A 157 10.09 -21.78 -10.93
C MET A 157 10.78 -23.12 -11.18
N HIS A 158 11.02 -23.91 -10.14
CA HIS A 158 11.67 -25.21 -10.26
C HIS A 158 10.86 -26.19 -11.10
N LYS A 159 9.53 -26.24 -10.89
CA LYS A 159 8.61 -27.08 -11.64
C LYS A 159 8.56 -26.71 -13.13
N ALA A 160 8.74 -25.42 -13.46
CA ALA A 160 8.87 -24.95 -14.83
C ALA A 160 10.29 -25.15 -15.42
N GLY A 161 11.18 -25.83 -14.70
CA GLY A 161 12.52 -26.19 -15.18
C GLY A 161 13.61 -25.15 -14.89
N LEU A 162 13.31 -24.04 -14.20
CA LEU A 162 14.34 -23.10 -13.79
C LEU A 162 15.21 -23.71 -12.69
N LYS A 163 16.52 -23.55 -12.85
CA LYS A 163 17.52 -23.94 -11.87
C LYS A 163 18.48 -22.78 -11.69
N CYS A 164 18.92 -22.56 -10.44
CA CYS A 164 19.95 -21.58 -10.12
C CYS A 164 21.21 -22.34 -9.72
N GLU A 165 22.32 -22.10 -10.42
CA GLU A 165 23.64 -22.57 -10.01
C GLU A 165 24.06 -21.84 -8.73
N LEU A 166 24.81 -22.51 -7.85
CA LEU A 166 25.19 -21.95 -6.56
C LEU A 166 26.04 -20.68 -6.71
N GLU A 167 26.89 -20.64 -7.74
CA GLU A 167 27.73 -19.49 -8.08
C GLU A 167 26.90 -18.29 -8.54
N LYS A 168 25.68 -18.52 -9.01
CA LYS A 168 24.73 -17.49 -9.47
C LYS A 168 23.71 -17.11 -8.39
N SER A 169 23.60 -17.86 -7.28
CA SER A 169 22.69 -17.54 -6.17
C SER A 169 23.24 -16.42 -5.27
N THR A 170 23.60 -15.29 -5.90
CA THR A 170 24.09 -14.08 -5.25
C THR A 170 22.96 -13.11 -4.93
N ILE A 171 23.26 -12.04 -4.20
CA ILE A 171 22.27 -11.06 -3.77
C ILE A 171 22.13 -9.96 -4.83
N THR A 172 20.88 -9.65 -5.20
CA THR A 172 20.55 -8.49 -6.02
C THR A 172 19.72 -7.51 -5.20
N GLN A 173 20.34 -6.41 -4.74
CA GLN A 173 19.66 -5.42 -3.89
C GLN A 173 18.55 -4.64 -4.60
N ARG A 174 18.66 -4.47 -5.92
CA ARG A 174 17.70 -3.74 -6.77
C ARG A 174 17.11 -4.67 -7.82
N TYR A 175 16.57 -5.80 -7.37
CA TYR A 175 16.00 -6.79 -8.26
C TYR A 175 14.72 -6.24 -8.87
N ARG A 176 14.71 -5.98 -10.18
CA ARG A 176 13.52 -5.42 -10.84
C ARG A 176 12.52 -6.51 -11.17
N THR A 177 11.23 -6.20 -11.04
CA THR A 177 10.13 -7.13 -11.33
C THR A 177 10.13 -7.63 -12.78
N ASP A 178 10.63 -6.82 -13.72
CA ASP A 178 10.69 -7.14 -15.16
C ASP A 178 11.93 -7.96 -15.57
N GLN A 179 12.87 -8.22 -14.66
CA GLN A 179 14.06 -9.03 -14.93
C GLN A 179 13.80 -10.53 -14.88
N VAL A 180 12.65 -10.95 -14.33
CA VAL A 180 12.29 -12.35 -14.18
C VAL A 180 11.39 -12.79 -15.32
N ASN A 181 11.83 -13.78 -16.10
CA ASN A 181 10.98 -14.42 -17.10
C ASN A 181 10.01 -15.40 -16.42
N VAL A 182 8.72 -15.06 -16.42
CA VAL A 182 7.66 -15.86 -15.81
C VAL A 182 7.18 -16.95 -16.77
N CYS A 183 7.87 -18.10 -16.78
CA CYS A 183 7.50 -19.24 -17.65
C CYS A 183 6.60 -20.30 -16.99
N TRP A 184 6.19 -20.09 -15.74
CA TRP A 184 5.27 -20.99 -15.00
C TRP A 184 3.80 -20.57 -15.08
N ARG A 185 3.49 -19.53 -15.86
CA ARG A 185 2.12 -19.10 -16.16
C ARG A 185 1.72 -19.65 -17.53
N THR A 186 0.65 -20.43 -17.60
CA THR A 186 -0.02 -20.72 -18.88
C THR A 186 -0.68 -19.45 -19.39
N GLN A 187 -0.40 -19.09 -20.65
CA GLN A 187 -1.06 -17.98 -21.34
C GLN A 187 -2.55 -18.27 -21.56
#